data_AF-A0AA37TPX4-F1
#
_entry.id   AF-A0AA37TPX4-F1
#
_cell.length_a   1.000
_cell.length_b   1.000
_cell.length_c   1.000
_cell.angle_alpha   90.00
_cell.angle_beta   90.00
_cell.angle_gamma   90.00
#
_symmetry.space_group_name_H-M   'P 1'
#
loop_
_entity.id
_entity.type
_entity.pdbx_description
1 polymer ?
#
loop_
_entity_poly.entity_id
_entity_poly.type
_entity_poly.pdbx_seq_one_letter_code
_entity_poly.pdbx_strand_id
1 'polypeptide(L)'
;MRWSAGFIACLGWISTARAAEPPLSIERLTADGWEIAGYAGTLDNRSSLILFRRKDRPYLVQCSILYDVTRSPRVVTNCYELH
;
A
#
# COMPACT_ATOMS: atom_id res chain seq x y z
N MET A 1 -54.28 30.16 17.64
CA MET A 1 -53.64 29.39 16.56
C MET A 1 -52.14 29.50 16.74
N ARG A 2 -51.48 28.41 17.15
CA ARG A 2 -50.03 28.34 17.41
C ARG A 2 -49.44 27.39 16.38
N TRP A 3 -48.61 27.88 15.45
CA TRP A 3 -47.72 27.02 14.69
C TRP A 3 -46.54 27.82 14.16
N SER A 4 -45.36 27.58 14.73
CA SER A 4 -44.09 27.91 14.09
C SER A 4 -43.15 26.76 14.39
N ALA A 5 -42.99 25.89 13.39
CA ALA A 5 -42.05 24.79 13.41
C ALA A 5 -40.61 25.35 13.40
N GLY A 6 -39.87 25.13 14.48
CA GLY A 6 -38.45 25.41 14.54
C GLY A 6 -37.69 24.35 13.77
N PHE A 7 -37.09 24.73 12.65
CA PHE A 7 -36.12 23.91 11.91
C PHE A 7 -34.84 23.76 12.75
N ILE A 8 -34.64 22.58 13.35
CA ILE A 8 -33.37 22.21 13.98
C ILE A 8 -32.42 21.80 12.86
N ALA A 9 -31.48 22.67 12.52
CA ALA A 9 -30.37 22.34 11.63
C ALA A 9 -29.33 21.54 12.41
N CYS A 10 -29.39 20.20 12.31
CA CYS A 10 -28.32 19.32 12.74
C CYS A 10 -27.12 19.48 11.80
N LEU A 11 -26.15 20.30 12.19
CA LEU A 11 -24.81 20.31 11.61
C LEU A 11 -24.10 19.01 12.02
N GLY A 12 -24.34 17.95 11.26
CA GLY A 12 -23.60 16.70 11.37
C GLY A 12 -22.15 16.92 11.00
N TRP A 13 -21.26 16.74 11.97
CA TRP A 13 -19.81 16.66 11.76
C TRP A 13 -19.54 15.47 10.83
N ILE A 14 -19.28 15.73 9.55
CA ILE A 14 -18.82 14.68 8.63
C ILE A 14 -17.34 14.45 8.95
N SER A 15 -17.06 13.48 9.81
CA SER A 15 -15.69 12.96 9.95
C SER A 15 -15.33 12.28 8.63
N THR A 16 -14.51 12.95 7.82
CA THR A 16 -13.86 12.35 6.66
C THR A 16 -12.88 11.29 7.16
N ALA A 17 -13.35 10.04 7.27
CA ALA A 17 -12.47 8.90 7.44
C ALA A 17 -11.55 8.84 6.22
N ARG A 18 -10.30 9.30 6.39
CA ARG A 18 -9.25 9.14 5.38
C ARG A 18 -8.94 7.65 5.35
N ALA A 19 -9.51 6.94 4.39
CA ALA A 19 -9.17 5.54 4.13
C ALA A 19 -7.65 5.46 4.01
N ALA A 20 -7.02 4.59 4.80
CA ALA A 20 -5.60 4.35 4.70
C ALA A 20 -5.29 3.94 3.26
N GLU A 21 -4.32 4.60 2.64
CA GLU A 21 -3.89 4.22 1.29
C GLU A 21 -3.51 2.74 1.32
N PRO A 22 -4.05 1.92 0.41
CA PRO A 22 -3.87 0.50 0.53
C PRO A 22 -2.39 0.18 0.26
N PRO A 23 -1.80 -0.75 1.02
CA PRO A 23 -0.35 -0.95 1.04
C PRO A 23 0.19 -1.23 -0.36
N LEU A 24 1.39 -0.72 -0.65
CA LEU A 24 2.10 -1.08 -1.87
C LEU A 24 2.27 -2.59 -1.94
N SER A 25 1.93 -3.16 -3.08
CA SER A 25 2.08 -4.59 -3.37
C SER A 25 2.69 -4.78 -4.75
N ILE A 26 3.28 -5.95 -4.98
CA ILE A 26 3.89 -6.32 -6.26
C ILE A 26 2.85 -6.29 -7.39
N GLU A 27 1.64 -6.77 -7.10
CA GLU A 27 0.54 -6.84 -8.06
C GLU A 27 0.10 -5.44 -8.49
N ARG A 28 0.01 -4.51 -7.53
CA ARG A 28 -0.33 -3.12 -7.82
C ARG A 28 0.76 -2.41 -8.60
N LEU A 29 2.02 -2.56 -8.19
CA LEU A 29 3.15 -1.99 -8.93
C LEU A 29 3.13 -2.46 -10.39
N THR A 30 2.91 -3.75 -10.61
CA THR A 30 2.81 -4.33 -11.95
C THR A 30 1.60 -3.79 -12.73
N ALA A 31 0.43 -3.68 -12.09
CA ALA A 31 -0.78 -3.12 -12.71
C ALA A 31 -0.64 -1.62 -13.04
N ASP A 32 0.10 -0.88 -12.21
CA ASP A 32 0.33 0.56 -12.33
C ASP A 32 1.50 0.91 -13.27
N GLY A 33 2.00 -0.08 -14.03
CA GLY A 33 3.02 0.12 -15.06
C GLY A 33 4.44 0.32 -14.53
N TRP A 34 4.72 -0.08 -13.29
CA TRP A 34 6.09 -0.18 -12.81
C TRP A 34 6.82 -1.35 -13.48
N GLU A 35 8.05 -1.11 -13.92
CA GLU A 35 8.90 -2.10 -14.56
C GLU A 35 9.88 -2.70 -13.54
N ILE A 36 10.17 -3.99 -13.65
CA ILE A 36 11.24 -4.62 -12.85
C ILE A 36 12.60 -4.12 -13.36
N ALA A 37 13.35 -3.49 -12.47
CA ALA A 37 14.71 -3.01 -12.71
C ALA A 37 15.78 -4.03 -12.29
N GLY A 38 15.48 -4.89 -11.31
CA GLY A 38 16.41 -5.88 -10.81
C GLY A 38 15.80 -6.85 -9.81
N TYR A 39 16.50 -7.96 -9.59
CA TYR A 39 16.15 -9.00 -8.63
C TYR A 39 17.40 -9.50 -7.91
N ALA A 40 17.26 -9.75 -6.61
CA ALA A 40 18.29 -10.41 -5.81
C ALA A 40 17.64 -11.38 -4.82
N GLY A 41 18.35 -12.44 -4.45
CA GLY A 41 17.88 -13.40 -3.45
C GLY A 41 19.03 -13.94 -2.62
N THR A 42 18.70 -14.46 -1.43
CA THR A 42 19.66 -15.15 -0.59
C THR A 42 19.85 -16.59 -1.05
N LEU A 43 21.03 -17.17 -0.78
CA LEU A 43 21.38 -18.54 -1.17
C LEU A 43 20.45 -19.59 -0.53
N ASP A 44 19.89 -19.29 0.64
CA ASP A 44 18.97 -20.17 1.36
C ASP A 44 17.51 -20.03 0.91
N ASN A 45 17.24 -19.21 -0.13
CA ASN A 45 15.92 -18.91 -0.68
C ASN A 45 14.90 -18.41 0.36
N ARG A 46 15.36 -17.88 1.49
CA ARG A 46 14.48 -17.36 2.53
C ARG A 46 14.10 -15.91 2.30
N SER A 47 14.93 -15.14 1.59
CA SER A 47 14.56 -13.78 1.22
C SER A 47 14.90 -13.45 -0.22
N SER A 48 14.07 -12.58 -0.78
CA SER A 48 14.20 -12.09 -2.15
C SER A 48 13.83 -10.62 -2.20
N LEU A 49 14.49 -9.88 -3.06
CA LEU A 49 14.30 -8.45 -3.29
C LEU A 49 13.96 -8.25 -4.76
N ILE A 50 12.91 -7.48 -5.03
CA ILE A 50 12.54 -7.01 -6.37
C ILE A 50 12.63 -5.51 -6.35
N LEU A 51 13.38 -4.95 -7.30
CA LEU A 51 13.49 -3.53 -7.50
C LEU A 51 12.62 -3.12 -8.69
N PHE A 52 11.74 -2.17 -8.47
CA PHE A 52 10.86 -1.59 -9.48
C PHE A 52 11.29 -0.16 -9.79
N ARG A 53 11.11 0.23 -11.05
CA ARG A 53 11.30 1.60 -11.55
C ARG A 53 10.10 2.04 -12.38
N ARG A 54 9.89 3.35 -12.47
CA ARG A 54 8.94 3.95 -13.41
C ARG A 54 9.56 5.21 -14.00
N LYS A 55 9.41 5.40 -15.31
CA LYS A 55 10.10 6.50 -16.03
C LYS A 55 9.63 7.89 -15.60
N ASP A 56 8.38 8.00 -15.14
CA ASP A 56 7.73 9.24 -14.69
C ASP A 56 7.91 9.49 -13.18
N ARG A 57 8.55 8.58 -12.43
CA ARG A 57 8.78 8.72 -10.99
C ARG A 57 10.28 8.87 -10.70
N PRO A 58 10.67 9.82 -9.84
CA PRO A 58 12.08 10.06 -9.51
C PRO A 58 12.63 9.07 -8.47
N TYR A 59 11.84 8.07 -8.06
CA TYR A 59 12.19 7.11 -7.02
C TYR A 59 11.98 5.68 -7.50
N LEU A 60 12.61 4.75 -6.79
CA LEU A 60 12.45 3.32 -7.00
C LEU A 60 11.52 2.73 -5.95
N VAL A 61 10.96 1.56 -6.22
CA VAL A 61 10.23 0.80 -5.19
C VAL A 61 10.93 -0.53 -5.00
N GLN A 62 11.31 -0.85 -3.76
CA GLN A 62 11.88 -2.15 -3.42
C GLN A 62 10.86 -2.98 -2.66
N CYS A 63 10.55 -4.15 -3.19
CA CYS A 63 9.74 -5.16 -2.50
C CYS A 63 10.65 -6.26 -1.94
N SER A 64 10.57 -6.52 -0.65
CA SER A 64 11.17 -7.68 0.01
C SER A 64 10.13 -8.77 0.20
N ILE A 65 10.49 -10.00 -0.15
CA ILE A 65 9.73 -11.21 0.11
C ILE A 65 10.54 -12.04 1.11
N LEU A 66 9.93 -12.40 2.22
CA LEU A 66 10.52 -13.22 3.28
C LEU A 66 9.69 -14.48 3.47
N TYR A 67 10.36 -15.63 3.52
CA TYR A 67 9.76 -16.91 3.91
C TYR A 67 10.10 -17.21 5.37
N ASP A 68 9.12 -17.04 6.25
CA ASP A 68 9.20 -17.29 7.69
C ASP A 68 8.33 -18.50 8.07
N VAL A 69 8.99 -19.59 8.47
CA VAL A 69 8.33 -20.85 8.85
C VAL A 69 7.50 -20.76 10.13
N THR A 70 7.70 -19.71 10.92
CA THR A 70 7.02 -19.51 12.21
C THR A 70 5.72 -18.71 12.07
N ARG A 71 5.47 -18.08 10.91
CA ARG A 71 4.27 -17.25 10.66
C ARG A 71 3.20 -17.98 9.84
N SER A 72 1.98 -17.46 9.91
CA SER A 72 0.86 -17.80 9.03
C SER A 72 0.16 -16.51 8.56
N PRO A 73 0.27 -16.10 7.29
CA PRO A 73 0.97 -16.78 6.19
C PRO A 73 2.50 -16.79 6.38
N ARG A 74 3.15 -17.81 5.82
CA ARG A 74 4.62 -17.97 5.88
C ARG A 74 5.38 -16.97 5.00
N VAL A 75 4.74 -16.49 3.94
CA VAL A 75 5.32 -15.48 3.05
C VAL A 75 4.89 -14.11 3.52
N VAL A 76 5.86 -13.24 3.75
CA VAL A 76 5.64 -11.84 4.07
C VAL A 76 6.25 -11.00 2.97
N THR A 77 5.45 -10.12 2.36
CA THR A 77 5.90 -9.18 1.34
C THR A 77 5.79 -7.76 1.88
N ASN A 78 6.86 -6.97 1.76
CA ASN A 78 6.84 -5.56 2.12
C ASN A 78 7.45 -4.73 0.98
N CYS A 79 6.76 -3.69 0.54
CA CYS A 79 7.23 -2.81 -0.52
C CYS A 79 7.42 -1.39 0.02
N TYR A 80 8.55 -0.76 -0.33
CA TYR A 80 8.94 0.55 0.15
C TYR A 80 9.44 1.43 -0.99
N GLU A 81 9.06 2.72 -0.95
CA GLU A 81 9.65 3.74 -1.83
C GLU A 81 11.08 4.07 -1.37
N LEU A 82 11.99 4.20 -2.34
CA LEU A 82 13.39 4.56 -2.13
C LEU A 82 13.60 5.98 -2.69
N HIS A 83 13.53 6.99 -1.82
CA HIS A 83 13.75 8.40 -2.15
C HIS A 83 15.23 8.80 -2.11
#